data_AF-A0A2A4YHG0-F1
#
_entry.id   AF-A0A2A4YHG0-F1
#
_cell.length_a   1.000
_cell.length_b   1.000
_cell.length_c   1.000
_cell.angle_alpha   90.00
_cell.angle_beta   90.00
_cell.angle_gamma   90.00
#
_symmetry.space_group_name_H-M   'P 1'
#
loop_
_entity.id
_entity.type
_entity.pdbx_description
1 polymer ?
#
loop_
_entity_poly.entity_id
_entity_poly.type
_entity_poly.pdbx_seq_one_letter_code
_entity_poly.pdbx_strand_id
1 'polypeptide(L)'
;MEKTLFGLTIYTMRLLSIFLFSTCLCFSYPSAERMNLQTLYNSLDPTSISKLFAFYELYPDTDLGKDALKRVWDLIYLHKDKGDKTPVSIKLPDLDIGAMIALINKQPYEKETNITLKQLDQIEKISSHLKNRTLKGYGVLEKEEVMKLSSDEIDLARALLLYQYEASEDPIYEVRKYEANLDLMALQILARLSKDATDLEKIHAINHFIFHEMKFRFPPHSLWAKDIDIYTFLPSVIDNRQGVCLGVSILYLALAQRIDVPLEIITPPGHIYVRYKDGDTIINIETTARGVNTPSDMYLGINTKLLHERSLKEVVGMAFVNQASVMLHRKDYDTAVSLYEKAMPFTPDDDLIKLLLGITYLMQYENEKAEDLFKQIAGKTFIDAVHEETIPMDYLSGNATVDAIEAVFTPVDETRDSILQKQKILLSCLEECPKFKDLHSLRVFE
;
A
#
# COMPACT_ATOMS: atom_id res chain seq x y z
N MET A 1 -14.39 5.80 -50.79
CA MET A 1 -13.07 5.90 -51.47
C MET A 1 -12.05 6.42 -50.46
N GLU A 2 -11.92 5.72 -49.33
CA GLU A 2 -11.20 6.22 -48.15
C GLU A 2 -10.69 5.07 -47.25
N LYS A 3 -10.52 3.87 -47.84
CA LYS A 3 -9.96 2.70 -47.16
C LYS A 3 -8.67 2.17 -47.81
N THR A 4 -8.08 2.92 -48.72
CA THR A 4 -6.86 2.52 -49.47
C THR A 4 -5.64 3.38 -49.17
N LEU A 5 -5.75 4.42 -48.33
CA LEU A 5 -4.62 5.30 -48.00
C LEU A 5 -3.88 4.94 -46.70
N PHE A 6 -4.45 4.11 -45.83
CA PHE A 6 -3.79 3.71 -44.56
C PHE A 6 -2.83 2.50 -44.70
N GLY A 7 -2.87 1.80 -45.84
CA GLY A 7 -2.02 0.63 -46.11
C GLY A 7 -0.63 0.97 -46.65
N LEU A 8 -0.42 2.14 -47.25
CA LEU A 8 0.87 2.52 -47.85
C LEU A 8 1.85 3.20 -46.88
N THR A 9 1.36 3.72 -45.75
CA THR A 9 2.21 4.36 -44.72
C THR A 9 2.88 3.34 -43.80
N ILE A 10 2.34 2.11 -43.71
CA ILE A 10 2.87 1.03 -42.86
C ILE A 10 3.96 0.21 -43.59
N TYR A 11 3.91 0.14 -44.92
CA TYR A 11 4.93 -0.58 -45.71
C TYR A 11 6.21 0.22 -45.98
N THR A 12 6.14 1.55 -46.00
CA THR A 12 7.30 2.43 -46.21
C THR A 12 8.15 2.61 -44.94
N MET A 13 7.57 2.52 -43.73
CA MET A 13 8.36 2.53 -42.49
C MET A 13 9.01 1.18 -42.15
N ARG A 14 8.53 0.06 -42.68
CA ARG A 14 9.18 -1.25 -42.49
C ARG A 14 10.40 -1.46 -43.39
N LEU A 15 10.45 -0.83 -44.56
CA LEU A 15 11.62 -0.90 -45.44
C LEU A 15 12.76 0.05 -45.02
N LEU A 16 12.48 1.15 -44.32
CA LEU A 16 13.54 1.99 -43.71
C LEU A 16 14.16 1.37 -42.45
N SER A 17 13.45 0.46 -41.79
CA SER A 17 13.92 -0.19 -40.54
C SER A 17 14.77 -1.44 -40.78
N ILE A 18 14.70 -2.02 -41.98
CA ILE A 18 15.46 -3.24 -42.35
C ILE A 18 16.75 -2.91 -43.12
N PHE A 19 16.89 -1.68 -43.65
CA PHE A 19 18.13 -1.22 -44.30
C PHE A 19 19.10 -0.42 -43.41
N LEU A 20 18.79 -0.26 -42.13
CA LEU A 20 19.71 0.30 -41.12
C LEU A 20 20.45 -0.77 -40.30
N PHE A 21 20.27 -2.06 -40.63
CA PHE A 21 20.89 -3.17 -39.89
C PHE A 21 21.82 -4.08 -40.72
N SER A 22 22.33 -3.64 -41.88
CA SER A 22 23.20 -4.49 -42.70
C SER A 22 24.44 -3.87 -43.33
N THR A 23 24.81 -2.63 -43.01
CA THR A 23 26.11 -2.06 -43.45
C THR A 23 26.73 -1.17 -42.38
N CYS A 24 27.32 -1.80 -41.37
CA CYS A 24 28.49 -1.29 -40.64
C CYS A 24 29.30 -2.48 -40.12
N LEU A 25 29.62 -3.41 -41.03
CA LEU A 25 30.80 -4.24 -40.93
C LEU A 25 31.94 -3.44 -41.57
N CYS A 26 33.06 -3.32 -40.85
CA CYS A 26 34.26 -2.55 -41.21
C CYS A 26 34.26 -1.06 -40.85
N PHE A 27 33.93 -0.72 -39.60
CA PHE A 27 34.75 0.24 -38.88
C PHE A 27 35.39 -0.49 -37.70
N SER A 28 36.72 -0.53 -37.71
CA SER A 28 37.52 -0.91 -36.56
C SER A 28 37.19 0.05 -35.43
N TYR A 29 36.19 -0.27 -34.60
CA TYR A 29 36.04 0.39 -33.31
C TYR A 29 37.30 0.03 -32.52
N PRO A 30 38.14 1.01 -32.14
CA PRO A 30 39.20 0.75 -31.20
C PRO A 30 38.51 0.33 -29.91
N SER A 31 38.83 -0.87 -29.42
CA SER A 31 38.52 -1.39 -28.08
C SER A 31 37.34 -0.70 -27.39
N ALA A 32 36.15 -1.30 -27.46
CA ALA A 32 35.22 -1.15 -26.34
C ALA A 32 36.01 -1.58 -25.10
N GLU A 33 36.49 -0.59 -24.35
CA GLU A 33 37.40 -0.76 -23.24
C GLU A 33 36.82 -1.82 -22.32
N ARG A 34 37.62 -2.80 -21.91
CA ARG A 34 37.32 -3.55 -20.69
C ARG A 34 37.14 -2.48 -19.62
N MET A 35 35.90 -2.17 -19.24
CA MET A 35 35.66 -1.32 -18.09
C MET A 35 36.45 -1.95 -16.94
N ASN A 36 37.45 -1.21 -16.45
CA ASN A 36 38.30 -1.71 -15.39
C ASN A 36 37.39 -2.11 -14.23
N LEU A 37 37.55 -3.33 -13.71
CA LEU A 37 36.72 -3.86 -12.62
C LEU A 37 36.69 -2.91 -11.41
N GLN A 38 37.80 -2.20 -11.17
CA GLN A 38 37.88 -1.14 -10.17
C GLN A 38 36.94 0.03 -10.46
N THR A 39 36.86 0.48 -11.71
CA THR A 39 35.94 1.57 -12.13
C THR A 39 34.49 1.13 -11.94
N LEU A 40 34.15 -0.11 -12.30
CA LEU A 40 32.82 -0.65 -12.06
C LEU A 40 32.48 -0.68 -10.56
N TYR A 41 33.38 -1.22 -9.73
CA TYR A 41 33.18 -1.27 -8.27
C TYR A 41 33.01 0.14 -7.67
N ASN A 42 33.86 1.09 -8.07
CA ASN A 42 33.80 2.48 -7.60
C ASN A 42 32.54 3.23 -8.06
N SER A 43 31.84 2.75 -9.10
CA SER A 43 30.58 3.33 -9.59
C SER A 43 29.35 2.85 -8.84
N LEU A 44 29.48 1.79 -8.02
CA LEU A 44 28.37 1.27 -7.23
C LEU A 44 27.99 2.26 -6.15
N ASP A 45 26.69 2.30 -5.82
CA ASP A 45 26.25 2.98 -4.62
C ASP A 45 26.81 2.22 -3.39
N PRO A 46 27.69 2.86 -2.59
CA PRO A 46 28.35 2.22 -1.47
C PRO A 46 27.42 1.76 -0.34
N THR A 47 26.17 2.20 -0.36
CA THR A 47 25.14 1.89 0.64
C THR A 47 24.02 1.00 0.09
N SER A 48 24.10 0.61 -1.19
CA SER A 48 23.16 -0.31 -1.81
C SER A 48 23.58 -1.76 -1.57
N ILE A 49 22.98 -2.40 -0.56
CA ILE A 49 23.15 -3.83 -0.26
C ILE A 49 22.89 -4.66 -1.52
N SER A 50 21.80 -4.37 -2.25
CA SER A 50 21.45 -5.14 -3.45
C SER A 50 22.48 -5.03 -4.58
N LYS A 51 23.03 -3.83 -4.85
CA LYS A 51 24.08 -3.64 -5.87
C LYS A 51 25.41 -4.27 -5.46
N LEU A 52 25.78 -4.18 -4.18
CA LEU A 52 27.02 -4.79 -3.67
C LEU A 52 26.93 -6.32 -3.69
N PHE A 53 25.78 -6.88 -3.32
CA PHE A 53 25.53 -8.31 -3.45
C PHE A 53 25.55 -8.77 -4.91
N ALA A 54 24.91 -8.05 -5.83
CA ALA A 54 24.96 -8.36 -7.25
C ALA A 54 26.40 -8.31 -7.81
N PHE A 55 27.21 -7.35 -7.35
CA PHE A 55 28.62 -7.30 -7.71
C PHE A 55 29.41 -8.50 -7.18
N TYR A 56 29.18 -8.91 -5.92
CA TYR A 56 29.81 -10.11 -5.38
C TYR A 56 29.39 -11.38 -6.14
N GLU A 57 28.11 -11.52 -6.48
CA GLU A 57 27.58 -12.66 -7.23
C GLU A 57 28.27 -12.81 -8.60
N LEU A 58 28.55 -11.69 -9.28
CA LEU A 58 29.24 -11.67 -10.57
C LEU A 58 30.75 -11.88 -10.46
N TYR A 59 31.39 -11.49 -9.34
CA TYR A 59 32.85 -11.47 -9.19
C TYR A 59 33.35 -12.07 -7.85
N PRO A 60 32.88 -13.26 -7.43
CA PRO A 60 33.05 -13.74 -6.04
C PRO A 60 34.52 -14.03 -5.66
N ASP A 61 35.34 -14.46 -6.63
CA ASP A 61 36.73 -14.84 -6.38
C ASP A 61 37.71 -13.66 -6.36
N THR A 62 37.25 -12.47 -6.76
CA THR A 62 38.09 -11.27 -6.84
C THR A 62 38.20 -10.57 -5.48
N ASP A 63 39.30 -9.84 -5.25
CA ASP A 63 39.47 -9.05 -4.02
C ASP A 63 38.38 -7.98 -3.87
N LEU A 64 37.95 -7.37 -4.99
CA LEU A 64 36.84 -6.41 -5.01
C LEU A 64 35.49 -7.06 -4.71
N GLY A 65 35.24 -8.28 -5.18
CA GLY A 65 34.03 -9.02 -4.82
C GLY A 65 34.00 -9.33 -3.32
N LYS A 66 35.12 -9.81 -2.76
CA LYS A 66 35.24 -10.05 -1.31
C LYS A 66 35.08 -8.76 -0.50
N ASP A 67 35.59 -7.63 -0.98
CA ASP A 67 35.38 -6.32 -0.36
C ASP A 67 33.90 -5.89 -0.42
N ALA A 68 33.22 -6.09 -1.56
CA ALA A 68 31.80 -5.83 -1.71
C ALA A 68 30.96 -6.63 -0.69
N LEU A 69 31.24 -7.93 -0.56
CA LEU A 69 30.58 -8.81 0.40
C LEU A 69 30.84 -8.36 1.85
N LYS A 70 32.10 -8.05 2.18
CA LYS A 70 32.45 -7.52 3.51
C LYS A 70 31.65 -6.25 3.81
N ARG A 71 31.58 -5.33 2.85
CA ARG A 71 30.82 -4.08 2.97
C ARG A 71 29.34 -4.32 3.19
N VAL A 72 28.73 -5.30 2.51
CA VAL A 72 27.34 -5.69 2.77
C VAL A 72 27.15 -6.10 4.23
N TRP A 73 28.04 -6.93 4.77
CA TRP A 73 27.97 -7.32 6.17
C TRP A 73 28.14 -6.14 7.11
N ASP A 74 29.08 -5.24 6.83
CA ASP A 74 29.27 -4.02 7.61
C ASP A 74 28.00 -3.16 7.63
N LEU A 75 27.27 -3.06 6.51
CA LEU A 75 25.99 -2.34 6.42
C LEU A 75 24.85 -3.04 7.18
N ILE A 76 24.67 -4.35 6.99
CA ILE A 76 23.62 -5.14 7.67
C ILE A 76 23.81 -5.11 9.19
N TYR A 77 25.06 -5.20 9.66
CA TYR A 77 25.38 -5.18 11.09
C TYR A 77 25.59 -3.77 11.65
N LEU A 78 25.49 -2.72 10.83
CA LEU A 78 25.68 -1.35 11.27
C LEU A 78 24.73 -1.03 12.43
N HIS A 79 23.45 -1.36 12.33
CA HIS A 79 22.44 -1.03 13.34
C HIS A 79 22.24 -2.12 14.40
N LYS A 80 23.09 -3.15 14.40
CA LYS A 80 23.04 -4.21 15.40
C LYS A 80 23.79 -3.80 16.68
N ASP A 81 23.24 -4.15 17.83
CA ASP A 81 23.89 -3.90 19.13
C ASP A 81 25.22 -4.65 19.25
N LYS A 82 26.24 -3.95 19.77
CA LYS A 82 27.61 -4.49 19.94
C LYS A 82 27.67 -5.73 20.87
N GLY A 83 26.61 -5.98 21.65
CA GLY A 83 26.48 -7.12 22.55
C GLY A 83 26.07 -8.43 21.87
N ASP A 84 25.51 -8.37 20.66
CA ASP A 84 25.22 -9.55 19.85
C ASP A 84 26.51 -10.02 19.15
N LYS A 85 27.41 -10.59 19.96
CA LYS A 85 28.75 -11.07 19.58
C LYS A 85 28.73 -12.36 18.77
N THR A 86 27.62 -12.69 18.12
CA THR A 86 27.65 -13.70 17.08
C THR A 86 27.99 -12.96 15.80
N PRO A 87 29.28 -12.86 15.37
CA PRO A 87 29.51 -12.71 13.96
C PRO A 87 28.78 -13.92 13.38
N VAL A 88 27.67 -13.69 12.68
CA VAL A 88 27.03 -14.80 12.02
C VAL A 88 28.08 -15.21 11.01
N SER A 89 28.81 -16.28 11.34
CA SER A 89 29.61 -17.05 10.42
C SER A 89 28.60 -17.68 9.47
N ILE A 90 27.96 -16.85 8.64
CA ILE A 90 27.24 -17.29 7.47
C ILE A 90 28.35 -17.79 6.57
N LYS A 91 28.63 -19.09 6.66
CA LYS A 91 29.44 -19.73 5.64
C LYS A 91 28.62 -19.62 4.36
N LEU A 92 29.07 -18.80 3.42
CA LEU A 92 28.67 -18.96 2.03
C LEU A 92 29.04 -20.40 1.66
N PRO A 93 28.06 -21.28 1.37
CA PRO A 93 26.92 -21.03 0.49
C PRO A 93 25.52 -21.08 1.14
N ASP A 94 25.40 -20.93 2.46
CA ASP A 94 24.10 -21.12 3.12
C ASP A 94 23.09 -20.02 2.77
N LEU A 95 23.53 -18.77 2.58
CA LEU A 95 22.70 -17.63 2.16
C LEU A 95 22.68 -17.51 0.64
N ASP A 96 21.51 -17.70 0.05
CA ASP A 96 21.30 -17.49 -1.38
C ASP A 96 21.15 -15.99 -1.67
N ILE A 97 22.26 -15.40 -2.09
CA ILE A 97 22.35 -13.98 -2.45
C ILE A 97 21.40 -13.66 -3.61
N GLY A 98 21.23 -14.58 -4.56
CA GLY A 98 20.31 -14.42 -5.68
C GLY A 98 18.86 -14.29 -5.22
N ALA A 99 18.44 -15.09 -4.24
CA ALA A 99 17.11 -14.99 -3.65
C ALA A 99 16.88 -13.65 -2.92
N MET A 100 17.88 -13.15 -2.20
CA MET A 100 17.79 -11.82 -1.53
C MET A 100 17.72 -10.68 -2.54
N ILE A 101 18.54 -10.72 -3.60
CA ILE A 101 18.50 -9.74 -4.67
C ILE A 101 17.13 -9.81 -5.36
N ALA A 102 16.64 -11.01 -5.67
CA ALA A 102 15.35 -11.21 -6.30
C ALA A 102 14.22 -10.63 -5.45
N LEU A 103 14.19 -10.90 -4.14
CA LEU A 103 13.17 -10.33 -3.24
C LEU A 103 13.07 -8.80 -3.31
N ILE A 104 14.20 -8.10 -3.28
CA ILE A 104 14.21 -6.63 -3.31
C ILE A 104 14.00 -6.11 -4.73
N ASN A 105 14.64 -6.72 -5.73
CA ASN A 105 14.72 -6.16 -7.09
C ASN A 105 13.68 -6.74 -8.05
N LYS A 106 12.85 -7.70 -7.63
CA LYS A 106 11.78 -8.30 -8.45
C LYS A 106 11.00 -7.21 -9.16
N GLN A 107 10.93 -7.35 -10.48
CA GLN A 107 10.08 -6.53 -11.32
C GLN A 107 8.65 -7.09 -11.34
N PRO A 108 7.62 -6.26 -11.48
CA PRO A 108 6.22 -6.72 -11.45
C PRO A 108 5.86 -7.82 -12.46
N TYR A 109 6.59 -7.92 -13.57
CA TYR A 109 6.37 -8.91 -14.63
C TYR A 109 7.17 -10.20 -14.43
N GLU A 110 8.03 -10.27 -13.42
CA GLU A 110 8.85 -11.45 -13.13
C GLU A 110 8.05 -12.48 -12.33
N LYS A 111 8.32 -13.76 -12.59
CA LYS A 111 7.69 -14.84 -11.86
C LYS A 111 8.08 -14.77 -10.39
N GLU A 112 7.18 -15.30 -9.56
CA GLU A 112 7.42 -15.41 -8.14
C GLU A 112 8.68 -16.23 -7.84
N THR A 113 9.47 -15.74 -6.89
CA THR A 113 10.71 -16.39 -6.47
C THR A 113 10.38 -17.40 -5.38
N ASN A 114 10.64 -18.69 -5.63
CA ASN A 114 10.50 -19.71 -4.61
C ASN A 114 11.62 -19.57 -3.57
N ILE A 115 11.25 -19.30 -2.33
CA ILE A 115 12.20 -19.12 -1.22
C ILE A 115 11.98 -20.25 -0.23
N THR A 116 13.04 -20.96 0.10
CA THR A 116 12.99 -22.07 1.06
C THR A 116 12.87 -21.56 2.50
N LEU A 117 12.31 -22.39 3.39
CA LEU A 117 12.25 -22.08 4.83
C LEU A 117 13.63 -21.75 5.42
N LYS A 118 14.69 -22.45 4.98
CA LYS A 118 16.07 -22.18 5.41
C LYS A 118 16.54 -20.78 5.02
N GLN A 119 16.15 -20.28 3.85
CA GLN A 119 16.47 -18.92 3.41
C GLN A 119 15.69 -17.88 4.23
N LEU A 120 14.42 -18.14 4.54
CA LEU A 120 13.63 -17.28 5.43
C LEU A 120 14.24 -17.20 6.84
N ASP A 121 14.66 -18.33 7.42
CA ASP A 121 15.32 -18.38 8.73
C ASP A 121 16.60 -17.51 8.76
N GLN A 122 17.32 -17.45 7.64
CA GLN A 122 18.53 -16.63 7.53
C GLN A 122 18.22 -15.15 7.42
N ILE A 123 17.21 -14.78 6.63
CA ILE A 123 16.76 -13.39 6.52
C ILE A 123 16.30 -12.91 7.91
N GLU A 124 15.48 -13.68 8.61
CA GLU A 124 15.05 -13.39 9.98
C GLU A 124 16.23 -13.26 10.95
N LYS A 125 17.26 -14.09 10.81
CA LYS A 125 18.45 -14.01 11.65
C LYS A 125 19.23 -12.71 11.44
N ILE A 126 19.41 -12.27 10.19
CA ILE A 126 20.13 -11.01 9.90
C ILE A 126 19.28 -9.78 10.23
N SER A 127 17.96 -9.87 10.09
CA SER A 127 16.99 -8.80 10.39
C SER A 127 16.49 -8.81 11.83
N SER A 128 16.99 -9.70 12.69
CA SER A 128 16.57 -9.88 14.09
C SER A 128 16.63 -8.63 14.98
N HIS A 129 17.38 -7.61 14.57
CA HIS A 129 17.53 -6.34 15.29
C HIS A 129 16.50 -5.27 14.86
N LEU A 130 15.66 -5.54 13.86
CA LEU A 130 14.58 -4.62 13.46
C LEU A 130 13.58 -4.46 14.59
N LYS A 131 13.07 -3.23 14.75
CA LYS A 131 12.28 -2.84 15.92
C LYS A 131 10.97 -3.60 16.07
N ASN A 132 10.31 -3.93 14.94
CA ASN A 132 9.04 -4.68 14.94
C ASN A 132 9.16 -6.04 15.66
N ARG A 133 10.38 -6.62 15.74
CA ARG A 133 10.65 -7.88 16.45
C ARG A 133 10.40 -7.82 17.95
N THR A 134 10.31 -6.63 18.52
CA THR A 134 9.99 -6.40 19.94
C THR A 134 8.49 -6.43 20.23
N LEU A 135 7.65 -6.33 19.20
CA LEU A 135 6.20 -6.29 19.32
C LEU A 135 5.66 -7.71 19.57
N LYS A 136 4.69 -7.86 20.49
CA LYS A 136 4.03 -9.16 20.71
C LYS A 136 3.36 -9.68 19.45
N GLY A 137 2.83 -8.78 18.62
CA GLY A 137 2.20 -9.09 17.34
C GLY A 137 3.13 -9.79 16.35
N TYR A 138 4.45 -9.55 16.41
CA TYR A 138 5.41 -10.29 15.61
C TYR A 138 5.49 -11.78 15.99
N GLY A 139 5.04 -12.17 17.19
CA GLY A 139 5.02 -13.57 17.62
C GLY A 139 3.75 -14.33 17.25
N VAL A 140 2.71 -13.65 16.75
CA VAL A 140 1.41 -14.26 16.47
C VAL A 140 1.49 -15.21 15.28
N LEU A 141 0.74 -16.31 15.37
CA LEU A 141 0.61 -17.30 14.29
C LEU A 141 -0.81 -17.39 13.74
N GLU A 142 -1.81 -17.08 14.55
CA GLU A 142 -3.22 -17.18 14.14
C GLU A 142 -3.90 -15.80 14.17
N LYS A 143 -4.75 -15.53 13.16
CA LYS A 143 -5.44 -14.23 13.03
C LYS A 143 -6.32 -13.91 14.25
N GLU A 144 -6.89 -14.91 14.92
CA GLU A 144 -7.71 -14.73 16.12
C GLU A 144 -6.94 -14.13 17.30
N GLU A 145 -5.61 -14.29 17.34
CA GLU A 145 -4.77 -13.70 18.38
C GLU A 145 -4.54 -12.20 18.15
N VAL A 146 -4.55 -11.74 16.89
CA VAL A 146 -4.40 -10.31 16.53
C VAL A 146 -5.44 -9.46 17.26
N MET A 147 -6.67 -9.96 17.37
CA MET A 147 -7.75 -9.26 18.04
C MET A 147 -7.51 -8.99 19.53
N LYS A 148 -6.68 -9.81 20.19
CA LYS A 148 -6.40 -9.71 21.62
C LYS A 148 -5.30 -8.69 21.93
N LEU A 149 -4.53 -8.27 20.93
CA LEU A 149 -3.46 -7.30 21.08
C LEU A 149 -4.01 -5.88 21.26
N SER A 150 -3.34 -5.08 22.08
CA SER A 150 -3.52 -3.63 22.08
C SER A 150 -2.82 -3.00 20.85
N SER A 151 -3.15 -1.75 20.52
CA SER A 151 -2.60 -1.14 19.29
C SER A 151 -1.08 -0.99 19.31
N ASP A 152 -0.46 -0.81 20.48
CA ASP A 152 0.99 -0.70 20.66
C ASP A 152 1.71 -2.06 20.58
N GLU A 153 0.98 -3.16 20.65
CA GLU A 153 1.51 -4.52 20.54
C GLU A 153 1.45 -5.07 19.11
N ILE A 154 0.72 -4.42 18.20
CA ILE A 154 0.47 -4.92 16.84
C ILE A 154 1.69 -4.72 15.94
N ASP A 155 2.15 -5.82 15.34
CA ASP A 155 2.92 -5.77 14.08
C ASP A 155 1.91 -5.67 12.92
N LEU A 156 1.85 -4.50 12.26
CA LEU A 156 0.83 -4.21 11.25
C LEU A 156 0.95 -5.16 10.05
N ALA A 157 2.17 -5.43 9.60
CA ALA A 157 2.41 -6.28 8.44
C ALA A 157 1.94 -7.70 8.73
N ARG A 158 2.35 -8.26 9.87
CA ARG A 158 1.95 -9.62 10.26
C ARG A 158 0.44 -9.75 10.41
N ALA A 159 -0.19 -8.79 11.11
CA ALA A 159 -1.63 -8.78 11.29
C ALA A 159 -2.37 -8.84 9.95
N LEU A 160 -2.02 -7.98 8.99
CA LEU A 160 -2.66 -7.95 7.66
C LEU A 160 -2.39 -9.23 6.85
N LEU A 161 -1.15 -9.73 6.86
CA LEU A 161 -0.77 -10.91 6.09
C LEU A 161 -1.49 -12.18 6.57
N LEU A 162 -1.70 -12.33 7.89
CA LEU A 162 -2.46 -13.46 8.44
C LEU A 162 -3.90 -13.50 7.95
N TYR A 163 -4.55 -12.34 7.83
CA TYR A 163 -5.89 -12.27 7.25
C TYR A 163 -5.91 -12.45 5.73
N GLN A 164 -4.93 -11.90 5.02
CA GLN A 164 -4.85 -12.00 3.55
C GLN A 164 -4.57 -13.43 3.07
N TYR A 165 -3.83 -14.21 3.85
CA TYR A 165 -3.48 -15.60 3.54
C TYR A 165 -4.25 -16.63 4.36
N GLU A 166 -5.37 -16.24 4.99
CA GLU A 166 -6.16 -17.14 5.84
C GLU A 166 -6.67 -18.41 5.13
N ALA A 167 -6.77 -18.37 3.81
CA ALA A 167 -7.24 -19.49 2.96
C ALA A 167 -6.09 -20.24 2.25
N SER A 168 -4.82 -19.88 2.49
CA SER A 168 -3.66 -20.56 1.91
C SER A 168 -3.42 -21.93 2.55
N GLU A 169 -2.78 -22.84 1.81
CA GLU A 169 -2.36 -24.15 2.35
C GLU A 169 -1.31 -24.02 3.47
N ASP A 170 -0.41 -23.04 3.34
CA ASP A 170 0.58 -22.68 4.38
C ASP A 170 0.59 -21.16 4.61
N PRO A 171 -0.34 -20.63 5.43
CA PRO A 171 -0.45 -19.19 5.68
C PRO A 171 0.82 -18.59 6.29
N ILE A 172 1.49 -19.33 7.18
CA ILE A 172 2.69 -18.84 7.87
C ILE A 172 3.87 -18.72 6.91
N TYR A 173 4.05 -19.66 6.00
CA TYR A 173 5.05 -19.53 4.94
C TYR A 173 4.83 -18.26 4.10
N GLU A 174 3.59 -18.00 3.69
CA GLU A 174 3.25 -16.81 2.91
C GLU A 174 3.51 -15.51 3.69
N VAL A 175 3.12 -15.47 4.97
CA VAL A 175 3.43 -14.34 5.88
C VAL A 175 4.93 -14.09 5.95
N ARG A 176 5.71 -15.12 6.26
CA ARG A 176 7.18 -15.02 6.43
C ARG A 176 7.87 -14.57 5.13
N LYS A 177 7.37 -15.00 3.97
CA LYS A 177 7.88 -14.58 2.66
C LYS A 177 7.78 -13.07 2.45
N TYR A 178 6.63 -12.47 2.74
CA TYR A 178 6.45 -11.01 2.60
C TYR A 178 7.14 -10.23 3.73
N GLU A 179 7.20 -10.77 4.94
CA GLU A 179 8.01 -10.18 6.02
C GLU A 179 9.49 -10.13 5.66
N ALA A 180 10.03 -11.19 5.05
CA ALA A 180 11.40 -11.23 4.57
C ALA A 180 11.65 -10.13 3.51
N ASN A 181 10.68 -9.87 2.64
CA ASN A 181 10.76 -8.76 1.68
C ASN A 181 10.86 -7.40 2.40
N LEU A 182 9.94 -7.14 3.34
CA LEU A 182 9.90 -5.90 4.12
C LEU A 182 11.15 -5.70 4.99
N ASP A 183 11.69 -6.78 5.54
CA ASP A 183 12.92 -6.74 6.33
C ASP A 183 14.13 -6.37 5.50
N LEU A 184 14.26 -6.96 4.30
CA LEU A 184 15.33 -6.63 3.38
C LEU A 184 15.23 -5.18 2.89
N MET A 185 14.00 -4.69 2.64
CA MET A 185 13.74 -3.28 2.37
C MET A 185 14.18 -2.39 3.55
N ALA A 186 13.84 -2.76 4.79
CA ALA A 186 14.24 -2.02 5.98
C ALA A 186 15.76 -1.99 6.19
N LEU A 187 16.46 -3.12 5.99
CA LEU A 187 17.92 -3.18 6.04
C LEU A 187 18.56 -2.30 4.97
N GLN A 188 17.98 -2.27 3.77
CA GLN A 188 18.45 -1.40 2.68
C GLN A 188 18.24 0.09 2.99
N ILE A 189 17.18 0.46 3.70
CA ILE A 189 16.97 1.83 4.20
C ILE A 189 18.00 2.16 5.29
N LEU A 190 18.17 1.29 6.28
CA LEU A 190 19.11 1.46 7.40
C LEU A 190 20.57 1.57 6.93
N ALA A 191 20.95 0.88 5.85
CA ALA A 191 22.29 0.96 5.26
C ALA A 191 22.69 2.39 4.81
N ARG A 192 21.72 3.28 4.61
CA ARG A 192 21.95 4.70 4.24
C ARG A 192 22.09 5.63 5.45
N LEU A 193 21.82 5.13 6.65
CA LEU A 193 21.66 5.94 7.86
C LEU A 193 22.80 5.69 8.85
N SER A 194 23.22 6.74 9.56
CA SER A 194 24.09 6.59 10.72
C SER A 194 23.31 5.99 11.90
N LYS A 195 24.02 5.45 12.90
CA LYS A 195 23.39 4.84 14.09
C LYS A 195 22.56 5.83 14.92
N ASP A 196 22.91 7.11 14.84
CA ASP A 196 22.29 8.24 15.54
C ASP A 196 21.34 9.04 14.63
N ALA A 197 20.93 8.47 13.48
CA ALA A 197 20.02 9.12 12.56
C ALA A 197 18.71 9.50 13.25
N THR A 198 18.32 10.75 13.05
CA THR A 198 17.06 11.32 13.51
C THR A 198 15.87 10.70 12.78
N ASP A 199 14.67 10.81 13.35
CA ASP A 199 13.46 10.31 12.70
C ASP A 199 13.17 11.03 11.37
N LEU A 200 13.57 12.30 11.24
CA LEU A 200 13.50 13.04 9.98
C LEU A 200 14.41 12.44 8.90
N GLU A 201 15.63 12.06 9.25
CA GLU A 201 16.54 11.38 8.33
C GLU A 201 16.02 10.01 7.93
N LYS A 202 15.44 9.26 8.88
CA LYS A 202 14.76 7.99 8.59
C LYS A 202 13.59 8.17 7.62
N ILE A 203 12.73 9.17 7.84
CA ILE A 203 11.60 9.50 6.94
C ILE A 203 12.10 9.84 5.54
N HIS A 204 13.13 10.67 5.43
CA HIS A 204 13.73 10.98 4.13
C HIS A 204 14.31 9.74 3.44
N ALA A 205 14.94 8.83 4.19
CA ALA A 205 15.47 7.58 3.65
C ALA A 205 14.35 6.62 3.20
N ILE A 206 13.25 6.50 3.96
CA ILE A 206 12.06 5.75 3.54
C ILE A 206 11.50 6.34 2.24
N ASN A 207 11.29 7.67 2.18
CA ASN A 207 10.77 8.35 0.99
C ASN A 207 11.66 8.11 -0.24
N HIS A 208 12.98 8.27 -0.07
CA HIS A 208 13.94 8.03 -1.15
C HIS A 208 13.86 6.59 -1.65
N PHE A 209 13.90 5.62 -0.73
CA PHE A 209 13.89 4.21 -1.09
C PHE A 209 12.59 3.80 -1.78
N ILE A 210 11.43 4.09 -1.18
CA ILE A 210 10.13 3.68 -1.72
C ILE A 210 9.83 4.38 -3.05
N PHE A 211 9.94 5.71 -3.11
CA PHE A 211 9.42 6.48 -4.24
C PHE A 211 10.42 6.74 -5.36
N HIS A 212 11.73 6.80 -5.05
CA HIS A 212 12.76 7.11 -6.04
C HIS A 212 13.52 5.87 -6.51
N GLU A 213 13.99 5.04 -5.59
CA GLU A 213 14.73 3.82 -5.94
C GLU A 213 13.79 2.72 -6.43
N MET A 214 12.79 2.39 -5.62
CA MET A 214 11.85 1.31 -5.90
C MET A 214 10.71 1.73 -6.82
N LYS A 215 10.44 3.04 -6.92
CA LYS A 215 9.42 3.64 -7.81
C LYS A 215 8.00 3.18 -7.53
N PHE A 216 7.68 2.92 -6.26
CA PHE A 216 6.30 2.73 -5.84
C PHE A 216 5.48 3.97 -6.23
N ARG A 217 4.28 3.73 -6.76
CA ARG A 217 3.42 4.80 -7.26
C ARG A 217 1.95 4.45 -7.12
N PHE A 218 1.11 5.48 -7.08
CA PHE A 218 -0.30 5.30 -7.32
C PHE A 218 -0.50 4.71 -8.75
N PRO A 219 -1.39 3.72 -8.95
CA PRO A 219 -1.75 3.24 -10.30
C PRO A 219 -2.34 4.39 -11.15
N PRO A 220 -2.71 4.23 -12.44
CA PRO A 220 -3.54 5.17 -13.23
C PRO A 220 -5.07 4.90 -13.13
N HIS A 221 -5.92 5.90 -13.39
CA HIS A 221 -7.39 5.80 -13.15
C HIS A 221 -8.07 4.66 -13.87
N SER A 222 -7.66 4.43 -15.11
CA SER A 222 -8.16 3.33 -15.93
C SER A 222 -7.87 1.94 -15.38
N LEU A 223 -6.84 1.78 -14.52
CA LEU A 223 -6.42 0.50 -13.94
C LEU A 223 -6.97 0.30 -12.53
N TRP A 224 -7.13 1.37 -11.74
CA TRP A 224 -7.67 1.24 -10.38
C TRP A 224 -9.20 1.14 -10.35
N ALA A 225 -9.91 1.72 -11.32
CA ALA A 225 -11.38 1.71 -11.33
C ALA A 225 -12.00 0.30 -11.42
N LYS A 226 -11.24 -0.68 -11.92
CA LYS A 226 -11.71 -2.06 -12.09
C LYS A 226 -11.12 -3.04 -11.08
N ASP A 227 -9.91 -2.78 -10.57
CA ASP A 227 -9.09 -3.74 -9.82
C ASP A 227 -8.47 -3.16 -8.54
N ILE A 228 -9.14 -2.22 -7.87
CA ILE A 228 -8.65 -1.54 -6.67
C ILE A 228 -8.22 -2.51 -5.53
N ASP A 229 -8.82 -3.71 -5.41
CA ASP A 229 -8.39 -4.76 -4.47
C ASP A 229 -6.91 -5.14 -4.65
N ILE A 230 -6.44 -5.20 -5.90
CA ILE A 230 -5.04 -5.51 -6.25
C ILE A 230 -4.11 -4.43 -5.72
N TYR A 231 -4.58 -3.22 -5.48
CA TYR A 231 -3.74 -2.09 -5.09
C TYR A 231 -3.87 -1.72 -3.61
N THR A 232 -4.68 -2.44 -2.83
CA THR A 232 -4.83 -2.22 -1.38
C THR A 232 -4.03 -3.22 -0.56
N PHE A 233 -3.96 -4.49 -0.98
CA PHE A 233 -3.28 -5.53 -0.20
C PHE A 233 -1.77 -5.41 -0.25
N LEU A 234 -1.14 -5.58 0.91
CA LEU A 234 0.30 -5.42 1.09
C LEU A 234 1.12 -6.33 0.13
N PRO A 235 0.80 -7.64 -0.04
CA PRO A 235 1.42 -8.48 -1.05
C PRO A 235 1.39 -7.89 -2.45
N SER A 236 0.20 -7.51 -2.90
CA SER A 236 -0.01 -6.99 -4.24
C SER A 236 0.67 -5.64 -4.44
N VAL A 237 0.71 -4.79 -3.41
CA VAL A 237 1.44 -3.52 -3.42
C VAL A 237 2.94 -3.76 -3.58
N ILE A 238 3.52 -4.67 -2.79
CA ILE A 238 4.94 -5.04 -2.87
C ILE A 238 5.28 -5.59 -4.26
N ASP A 239 4.49 -6.54 -4.75
CA ASP A 239 4.75 -7.22 -6.02
C ASP A 239 4.61 -6.29 -7.23
N ASN A 240 3.58 -5.45 -7.26
CA ASN A 240 3.31 -4.58 -8.40
C ASN A 240 4.02 -3.23 -8.32
N ARG A 241 4.55 -2.88 -7.14
CA ARG A 241 5.04 -1.53 -6.81
C ARG A 241 4.01 -0.45 -7.10
N GLN A 242 2.74 -0.81 -6.92
CA GLN A 242 1.60 0.04 -7.15
C GLN A 242 0.60 -0.15 -6.04
N GLY A 243 0.07 0.94 -5.50
CA GLY A 243 -0.94 0.87 -4.46
C GLY A 243 -1.82 2.10 -4.41
N VAL A 244 -3.05 1.94 -3.93
CA VAL A 244 -3.89 3.08 -3.54
C VAL A 244 -3.38 3.71 -2.23
N CYS A 245 -3.97 4.82 -1.80
CA CYS A 245 -3.53 5.59 -0.62
C CYS A 245 -3.35 4.69 0.61
N LEU A 246 -4.29 3.80 0.89
CA LEU A 246 -4.20 2.86 2.01
C LEU A 246 -3.06 1.84 1.83
N GLY A 247 -2.96 1.20 0.67
CA GLY A 247 -1.95 0.16 0.43
C GLY A 247 -0.51 0.68 0.53
N VAL A 248 -0.22 1.86 -0.05
CA VAL A 248 1.12 2.47 0.05
C VAL A 248 1.37 2.98 1.47
N SER A 249 0.35 3.47 2.17
CA SER A 249 0.49 3.88 3.58
C SER A 249 0.76 2.69 4.50
N ILE A 250 0.13 1.53 4.27
CA ILE A 250 0.43 0.29 4.99
C ILE A 250 1.89 -0.12 4.79
N LEU A 251 2.38 -0.11 3.55
CA LEU A 251 3.80 -0.39 3.26
C LEU A 251 4.73 0.58 4.02
N TYR A 252 4.39 1.88 4.00
CA TYR A 252 5.16 2.91 4.70
C TYR A 252 5.20 2.67 6.21
N LEU A 253 4.05 2.41 6.83
CA LEU A 253 3.92 2.12 8.26
C LEU A 253 4.66 0.84 8.66
N ALA A 254 4.57 -0.21 7.83
CA ALA A 254 5.28 -1.47 8.06
C ALA A 254 6.82 -1.31 8.05
N LEU A 255 7.34 -0.40 7.23
CA LEU A 255 8.76 -0.05 7.20
C LEU A 255 9.13 0.88 8.36
N ALA A 256 8.30 1.87 8.68
CA ALA A 256 8.48 2.75 9.83
C ALA A 256 8.53 1.98 11.16
N GLN A 257 7.64 1.00 11.36
CA GLN A 257 7.67 0.10 12.51
C GLN A 257 8.97 -0.72 12.60
N ARG A 258 9.56 -1.12 11.46
CA ARG A 258 10.81 -1.88 11.41
C ARG A 258 12.04 -1.06 11.80
N ILE A 259 12.04 0.23 11.48
CA ILE A 259 13.18 1.12 11.71
C ILE A 259 12.97 2.13 12.86
N ASP A 260 11.94 1.90 13.68
CA ASP A 260 11.62 2.68 14.88
C ASP A 260 11.36 4.17 14.57
N VAL A 261 10.40 4.44 13.68
CA VAL A 261 9.87 5.79 13.42
C VAL A 261 8.42 5.87 13.90
N PRO A 262 8.10 6.72 14.89
CA PRO A 262 6.73 6.91 15.33
C PRO A 262 5.96 7.76 14.31
N LEU A 263 4.86 7.22 13.76
CA LEU A 263 4.00 7.94 12.83
C LEU A 263 2.54 7.90 13.31
N GLU A 264 1.89 9.06 13.29
CA GLU A 264 0.43 9.18 13.38
C GLU A 264 -0.20 8.75 12.04
N ILE A 265 -1.36 8.11 12.10
CA ILE A 265 -2.13 7.71 10.93
C ILE A 265 -3.35 8.61 10.84
N ILE A 266 -3.52 9.33 9.73
CA ILE A 266 -4.55 10.37 9.63
C ILE A 266 -5.51 10.04 8.52
N THR A 267 -6.81 10.02 8.83
CA THR A 267 -7.89 9.72 7.87
C THR A 267 -8.88 10.88 7.77
N PRO A 268 -8.67 11.82 6.82
CA PRO A 268 -9.76 12.67 6.32
C PRO A 268 -10.81 11.83 5.57
N PRO A 269 -12.03 12.35 5.34
CA PRO A 269 -13.02 11.65 4.52
C PRO A 269 -12.45 11.19 3.18
N GLY A 270 -12.54 9.89 2.90
CA GLY A 270 -12.09 9.30 1.62
C GLY A 270 -10.58 9.27 1.40
N HIS A 271 -9.75 9.58 2.39
CA HIS A 271 -8.30 9.63 2.23
C HIS A 271 -7.55 9.11 3.47
N ILE A 272 -6.28 8.73 3.28
CA ILE A 272 -5.37 8.36 4.36
C ILE A 272 -3.96 8.84 4.03
N TYR A 273 -3.27 9.41 5.01
CA TYR A 273 -1.86 9.72 4.94
C TYR A 273 -1.19 9.47 6.30
N VAL A 274 0.15 9.49 6.32
CA VAL A 274 0.93 9.29 7.55
C VAL A 274 1.59 10.60 7.97
N ARG A 275 1.76 10.82 9.26
CA ARG A 275 2.32 12.06 9.79
C ARG A 275 3.35 11.77 10.86
N TYR A 276 4.49 12.46 10.79
CA TYR A 276 5.41 12.55 11.90
C TYR A 276 5.11 13.78 12.74
N LYS A 277 5.11 13.61 14.06
CA LYS A 277 4.91 14.69 15.02
C LYS A 277 5.88 14.57 16.19
N ASP A 278 6.58 15.67 16.46
CA ASP A 278 7.46 15.82 17.62
C ASP A 278 7.39 17.25 18.16
N GLY A 279 6.74 17.41 19.31
CA GLY A 279 6.35 18.72 19.83
C GLY A 279 5.51 19.51 18.83
N ASP A 280 5.99 20.69 18.44
CA ASP A 280 5.35 21.57 17.45
C ASP A 280 5.74 21.20 16.00
N THR A 281 6.69 20.28 15.80
CA THR A 281 7.10 19.84 14.46
C THR A 281 6.08 18.86 13.92
N ILE A 282 5.43 19.22 12.81
CA ILE A 282 4.53 18.35 12.06
C ILE A 282 5.05 18.19 10.63
N ILE A 283 5.18 16.95 10.19
CA ILE A 283 5.48 16.60 8.80
C ILE A 283 4.44 15.59 8.35
N ASN A 284 3.54 16.02 7.48
CA ASN A 284 2.65 15.12 6.80
C ASN A 284 3.44 14.43 5.67
N ILE A 285 3.10 13.19 5.36
CA ILE A 285 3.78 12.37 4.37
C ILE A 285 2.69 11.82 3.46
N GLU A 286 2.46 12.52 2.36
CA GLU A 286 1.46 12.13 1.36
C GLU A 286 2.00 10.97 0.51
N THR A 287 1.61 9.74 0.84
CA THR A 287 2.13 8.52 0.19
C THR A 287 1.70 8.39 -1.26
N THR A 288 0.60 9.05 -1.66
CA THR A 288 0.19 9.14 -3.07
C THR A 288 0.95 10.21 -3.86
N ALA A 289 1.60 11.15 -3.16
CA ALA A 289 2.40 12.23 -3.72
C ALA A 289 3.89 12.12 -3.31
N ARG A 290 4.40 10.88 -3.19
CA ARG A 290 5.83 10.58 -2.96
C ARG A 290 6.39 11.18 -1.67
N GLY A 291 5.58 11.24 -0.62
CA GLY A 291 5.98 11.72 0.70
C GLY A 291 6.07 13.24 0.81
N VAL A 292 5.40 13.98 -0.08
CA VAL A 292 5.28 15.44 0.01
C VAL A 292 4.62 15.83 1.34
N ASN A 293 5.16 16.87 1.97
CA ASN A 293 4.59 17.50 3.16
C ASN A 293 3.48 18.49 2.79
N THR A 294 2.26 17.97 2.71
CA THR A 294 1.05 18.78 2.50
C THR A 294 0.55 19.32 3.84
N PRO A 295 0.34 20.63 4.02
CA PRO A 295 -0.20 21.21 5.25
C PRO A 295 -1.55 20.59 5.69
N SER A 296 -1.77 20.41 7.00
CA SER A 296 -2.96 19.72 7.53
C SER A 296 -4.27 20.47 7.25
N ASP A 297 -4.24 21.79 7.19
CA ASP A 297 -5.39 22.65 6.87
C ASP A 297 -5.96 22.42 5.47
N MET A 298 -5.15 21.89 4.54
CA MET A 298 -5.60 21.49 3.20
C MET A 298 -6.63 20.35 3.21
N TYR A 299 -6.70 19.58 4.30
CA TYR A 299 -7.65 18.48 4.46
C TYR A 299 -8.89 18.87 5.29
N LEU A 300 -8.93 20.12 5.78
CA LEU A 300 -10.09 20.68 6.48
C LEU A 300 -10.98 21.44 5.50
N GLY A 301 -12.26 21.57 5.83
CA GLY A 301 -13.19 22.26 4.95
C GLY A 301 -14.56 22.45 5.58
N ILE A 302 -15.51 22.92 4.78
CA ILE A 302 -16.89 23.23 5.22
C ILE A 302 -17.57 22.00 5.83
N ASN A 303 -17.20 20.79 5.36
CA ASN A 303 -17.76 19.53 5.84
C ASN A 303 -16.82 18.76 6.78
N THR A 304 -15.57 19.20 6.96
CA THR A 304 -14.53 18.47 7.69
C THR A 304 -13.86 19.39 8.71
N LYS A 305 -14.22 19.23 9.99
CA LYS A 305 -13.72 20.07 11.10
C LYS A 305 -12.46 19.54 11.77
N LEU A 306 -12.21 18.24 11.64
CA LEU A 306 -11.14 17.54 12.33
C LEU A 306 -10.57 16.45 11.45
N LEU A 307 -9.28 16.17 11.62
CA LEU A 307 -8.62 15.02 11.02
C LEU A 307 -8.55 13.90 12.04
N HIS A 308 -9.21 12.79 11.77
CA HIS A 308 -9.24 11.64 12.66
C HIS A 308 -7.87 10.96 12.66
N GLU A 309 -7.26 10.83 13.84
CA GLU A 309 -6.07 10.02 14.07
C GLU A 309 -6.48 8.58 14.40
N ARG A 310 -5.93 7.63 13.65
CA ARG A 310 -6.20 6.19 13.77
C ARG A 310 -5.05 5.49 14.46
N SER A 311 -5.39 4.44 15.19
CA SER A 311 -4.44 3.46 15.71
C SER A 311 -4.02 2.44 14.64
N LEU A 312 -2.89 1.74 14.84
CA LEU A 312 -2.47 0.66 13.94
C LEU A 312 -3.48 -0.49 13.90
N LYS A 313 -4.19 -0.74 15.01
CA LYS A 313 -5.27 -1.73 15.06
C LYS A 313 -6.41 -1.36 14.12
N GLU A 314 -6.81 -0.10 14.09
CA GLU A 314 -7.85 0.37 13.19
C GLU A 314 -7.43 0.30 11.73
N VAL A 315 -6.14 0.48 11.41
CA VAL A 315 -5.64 0.32 10.03
C VAL A 315 -5.88 -1.10 9.50
N VAL A 316 -5.81 -2.13 10.36
CA VAL A 316 -6.21 -3.50 9.99
C VAL A 316 -7.69 -3.54 9.59
N GLY A 317 -8.56 -2.89 10.37
CA GLY A 317 -9.98 -2.72 10.05
C GLY A 317 -10.21 -1.94 8.74
N MET A 318 -9.46 -0.87 8.52
CA MET A 318 -9.55 -0.04 7.32
C MET A 318 -9.18 -0.80 6.04
N ALA A 319 -8.29 -1.79 6.12
CA ALA A 319 -8.01 -2.66 4.98
C ALA A 319 -9.26 -3.43 4.53
N PHE A 320 -10.04 -3.96 5.47
CA PHE A 320 -11.33 -4.61 5.16
C PHE A 320 -12.38 -3.62 4.68
N VAL A 321 -12.48 -2.43 5.28
CA VAL A 321 -13.42 -1.38 4.83
C VAL A 321 -13.13 -0.96 3.40
N ASN A 322 -11.85 -0.77 3.06
CA ASN A 322 -11.48 -0.40 1.71
C ASN A 322 -11.88 -1.50 0.72
N GLN A 323 -11.61 -2.78 1.04
CA GLN A 323 -12.05 -3.92 0.23
C GLN A 323 -13.58 -4.02 0.12
N ALA A 324 -14.30 -3.80 1.23
CA ALA A 324 -15.76 -3.83 1.26
C ALA A 324 -16.37 -2.78 0.34
N SER A 325 -15.78 -1.58 0.28
CA SER A 325 -16.17 -0.53 -0.65
C SER A 325 -16.04 -0.97 -2.11
N VAL A 326 -15.01 -1.74 -2.45
CA VAL A 326 -14.83 -2.29 -3.80
C VAL A 326 -15.93 -3.28 -4.14
N MET A 327 -16.22 -4.20 -3.22
CA MET A 327 -17.25 -5.22 -3.39
C MET A 327 -18.63 -4.58 -3.53
N LEU A 328 -18.90 -3.54 -2.73
CA LEU A 328 -20.11 -2.72 -2.84
C LEU A 328 -20.24 -2.09 -4.24
N HIS A 329 -19.18 -1.49 -4.78
CA HIS A 329 -19.20 -0.95 -6.15
C HIS A 329 -19.41 -2.01 -7.23
N ARG A 330 -18.94 -3.23 -7.01
CA ARG A 330 -19.18 -4.40 -7.89
C ARG A 330 -20.55 -5.03 -7.68
N LYS A 331 -21.37 -4.51 -6.75
CA LYS A 331 -22.65 -5.08 -6.31
C LYS A 331 -22.54 -6.50 -5.74
N ASP A 332 -21.33 -6.88 -5.28
CA ASP A 332 -21.11 -8.09 -4.49
C ASP A 332 -21.37 -7.76 -3.02
N TYR A 333 -22.65 -7.63 -2.69
CA TYR A 333 -23.08 -7.21 -1.36
C TYR A 333 -22.78 -8.26 -0.29
N ASP A 334 -22.80 -9.55 -0.65
CA ASP A 334 -22.48 -10.66 0.26
C ASP A 334 -21.04 -10.55 0.77
N THR A 335 -20.10 -10.34 -0.15
CA THR A 335 -18.69 -10.17 0.24
C THR A 335 -18.48 -8.85 0.96
N ALA A 336 -19.14 -7.76 0.54
CA ALA A 336 -19.05 -6.46 1.21
C ALA A 336 -19.51 -6.51 2.68
N VAL A 337 -20.64 -7.15 2.97
CA VAL A 337 -21.13 -7.36 4.35
C VAL A 337 -20.10 -8.13 5.16
N SER A 338 -19.60 -9.26 4.66
CA SER A 338 -18.62 -10.07 5.39
C SER A 338 -17.36 -9.28 5.75
N LEU A 339 -16.91 -8.40 4.85
CA LEU A 339 -15.74 -7.57 5.07
C LEU A 339 -16.00 -6.44 6.09
N TYR A 340 -17.16 -5.76 6.02
CA TYR A 340 -17.53 -4.79 7.04
C TYR A 340 -17.67 -5.43 8.43
N GLU A 341 -18.27 -6.62 8.52
CA GLU A 341 -18.36 -7.39 9.77
C GLU A 341 -16.97 -7.78 10.31
N LYS A 342 -16.02 -8.15 9.42
CA LYS A 342 -14.61 -8.37 9.80
C LYS A 342 -13.93 -7.09 10.28
N ALA A 343 -14.29 -5.93 9.75
CA ALA A 343 -13.72 -4.64 10.13
C ALA A 343 -14.17 -4.18 11.52
N MET A 344 -15.46 -4.34 11.85
CA MET A 344 -16.08 -3.78 13.05
C MET A 344 -15.30 -4.03 14.37
N PRO A 345 -14.77 -5.25 14.65
CA PRO A 345 -14.02 -5.49 15.87
C PRO A 345 -12.72 -4.67 15.99
N PHE A 346 -12.13 -4.23 14.88
CA PHE A 346 -10.94 -3.37 14.86
C PHE A 346 -11.25 -1.90 15.10
N THR A 347 -12.50 -1.51 14.86
CA THR A 347 -12.97 -0.12 14.79
C THR A 347 -14.34 0.00 15.50
N PRO A 348 -14.47 -0.41 16.78
CA PRO A 348 -15.77 -0.57 17.44
C PRO A 348 -16.58 0.72 17.57
N ASP A 349 -15.88 1.86 17.64
CA ASP A 349 -16.46 3.18 17.83
C ASP A 349 -16.62 3.97 16.52
N ASP A 350 -16.35 3.35 15.37
CA ASP A 350 -16.45 3.98 14.06
C ASP A 350 -17.87 3.88 13.50
N ASP A 351 -18.64 4.95 13.67
CA ASP A 351 -20.03 5.02 13.21
C ASP A 351 -20.15 5.05 11.67
N LEU A 352 -19.09 5.41 10.93
CA LEU A 352 -19.09 5.35 9.46
C LEU A 352 -19.20 3.90 8.97
N ILE A 353 -18.56 2.96 9.66
CA ILE A 353 -18.62 1.54 9.28
C ILE A 353 -20.03 0.98 9.51
N LYS A 354 -20.71 1.39 10.59
CA LYS A 354 -22.10 1.02 10.83
C LYS A 354 -23.03 1.58 9.75
N LEU A 355 -22.80 2.82 9.31
CA LEU A 355 -23.53 3.41 8.20
C LEU A 355 -23.35 2.60 6.91
N LEU A 356 -22.10 2.33 6.52
CA LEU A 356 -21.78 1.60 5.29
C LEU A 356 -22.30 0.17 5.32
N LEU A 357 -22.19 -0.53 6.45
CA LEU A 357 -22.76 -1.86 6.64
C LEU A 357 -24.30 -1.84 6.57
N GLY A 358 -24.94 -0.86 7.23
CA GLY A 358 -26.39 -0.70 7.19
C GLY A 358 -26.91 -0.45 5.77
N ILE A 359 -26.24 0.43 5.00
CA ILE A 359 -26.54 0.63 3.58
C ILE A 359 -26.37 -0.67 2.79
N THR A 360 -25.31 -1.43 3.05
CA THR A 360 -25.06 -2.69 2.35
C THR A 360 -26.15 -3.73 2.66
N TYR A 361 -26.64 -3.81 3.91
CA TYR A 361 -27.79 -4.67 4.24
C TYR A 361 -29.07 -4.24 3.52
N LEU A 362 -29.31 -2.93 3.33
CA LEU A 362 -30.44 -2.48 2.50
C LEU A 362 -30.33 -3.00 1.07
N MET A 363 -29.12 -3.02 0.49
CA MET A 363 -28.88 -3.56 -0.85
C MET A 363 -29.12 -5.08 -0.95
N GLN A 364 -29.07 -5.80 0.18
CA GLN A 364 -29.43 -7.22 0.31
C GLN A 364 -30.89 -7.46 0.68
N TYR A 365 -31.71 -6.41 0.81
CA TYR A 365 -33.08 -6.48 1.33
C TYR A 365 -33.17 -6.97 2.79
N GLU A 366 -32.08 -6.88 3.55
CA GLU A 366 -31.96 -7.23 4.97
C GLU A 366 -32.33 -6.03 5.86
N ASN A 367 -33.54 -5.49 5.65
CA ASN A 367 -33.98 -4.21 6.22
C ASN A 367 -33.92 -4.16 7.75
N GLU A 368 -34.26 -5.25 8.44
CA GLU A 368 -34.23 -5.30 9.91
C GLU A 368 -32.81 -5.06 10.46
N LYS A 369 -31.81 -5.69 9.84
CA LYS A 369 -30.40 -5.51 10.23
C LYS A 369 -29.92 -4.08 9.96
N ALA A 370 -30.32 -3.51 8.82
CA ALA A 370 -30.00 -2.12 8.49
C ALA A 370 -30.63 -1.14 9.50
N GLU A 371 -31.90 -1.32 9.83
CA GLU A 371 -32.59 -0.51 10.83
C GLU A 371 -31.93 -0.57 12.20
N ASP A 372 -31.48 -1.76 12.63
CA ASP A 372 -30.82 -1.94 13.92
C ASP A 372 -29.49 -1.18 13.99
N LEU A 373 -28.73 -1.12 12.90
CA LEU A 373 -27.53 -0.29 12.81
C LEU A 373 -27.89 1.20 12.76
N PHE A 374 -28.86 1.58 11.93
CA PHE A 374 -29.29 2.97 11.79
C PHE A 374 -29.82 3.56 13.10
N LYS A 375 -30.55 2.79 13.90
CA LYS A 375 -31.01 3.20 15.24
C LYS A 375 -29.84 3.53 16.18
N GLN A 376 -28.67 2.90 16.02
CA GLN A 376 -27.49 3.16 16.85
C GLN A 376 -26.74 4.44 16.46
N ILE A 377 -26.91 4.92 15.23
CA ILE A 377 -26.19 6.08 14.68
C ILE A 377 -27.09 7.26 14.30
N ALA A 378 -28.40 7.10 14.41
CA ALA A 378 -29.40 8.12 14.16
C ALA A 378 -29.13 9.41 14.94
N GLY A 379 -29.06 10.55 14.23
CA GLY A 379 -28.85 11.88 14.80
C GLY A 379 -27.43 12.13 15.30
N LYS A 380 -26.47 11.25 14.99
CA LYS A 380 -25.06 11.48 15.32
C LYS A 380 -24.37 12.34 14.28
N THR A 381 -23.45 13.18 14.74
CA THR A 381 -22.43 13.82 13.91
C THR A 381 -21.14 13.01 14.00
N PHE A 382 -20.62 12.53 12.86
CA PHE A 382 -19.36 11.79 12.84
C PHE A 382 -18.18 12.68 13.26
N ILE A 383 -17.09 12.03 13.68
CA ILE A 383 -15.97 12.68 14.38
C ILE A 383 -15.35 13.85 13.60
N ASP A 384 -15.22 13.67 12.29
CA ASP A 384 -14.67 14.60 11.32
C ASP A 384 -15.72 15.55 10.74
N ALA A 385 -17.01 15.19 10.79
CA ALA A 385 -18.11 15.94 10.17
C ALA A 385 -18.56 17.18 10.96
N VAL A 386 -19.06 18.19 10.24
CA VAL A 386 -19.64 19.42 10.84
C VAL A 386 -21.13 19.29 11.13
N HIS A 387 -21.83 18.42 10.40
CA HIS A 387 -23.28 18.22 10.49
C HIS A 387 -23.63 16.78 10.83
N GLU A 388 -24.85 16.55 11.33
CA GLU A 388 -25.40 15.22 11.56
C GLU A 388 -25.43 14.41 10.26
N GLU A 389 -25.15 13.10 10.38
CA GLU A 389 -25.37 12.15 9.30
C GLU A 389 -26.89 11.89 9.17
N THR A 390 -27.43 12.14 7.98
CA THR A 390 -28.87 12.21 7.74
C THR A 390 -29.50 10.93 7.23
N ILE A 391 -28.73 10.08 6.54
CA ILE A 391 -29.24 8.85 5.91
C ILE A 391 -29.99 7.95 6.90
N PRO A 392 -29.45 7.65 8.11
CA PRO A 392 -30.13 6.76 9.07
C PRO A 392 -31.51 7.28 9.47
N MET A 393 -31.64 8.58 9.75
CA MET A 393 -32.89 9.18 10.19
C MET A 393 -33.89 9.33 9.04
N ASP A 394 -33.43 9.67 7.85
CA ASP A 394 -34.29 9.81 6.68
C ASP A 394 -34.86 8.44 6.26
N TYR A 395 -34.07 7.37 6.33
CA TYR A 395 -34.59 6.01 6.12
C TYR A 395 -35.61 5.61 7.19
N LEU A 396 -35.25 5.72 8.48
CA LEU A 396 -36.11 5.31 9.60
C LEU A 396 -37.44 6.09 9.66
N SER A 397 -37.47 7.31 9.14
CA SER A 397 -38.67 8.15 9.09
C SER A 397 -39.51 7.97 7.81
N GLY A 398 -39.09 7.09 6.89
CA GLY A 398 -39.71 6.90 5.59
C GLY A 398 -39.54 8.10 4.64
N ASN A 399 -38.54 8.96 4.88
CA ASN A 399 -38.20 10.07 4.00
C ASN A 399 -37.30 9.65 2.84
N ALA A 400 -36.65 8.48 2.93
CA ALA A 400 -35.78 7.92 1.89
C ALA A 400 -36.13 6.46 1.62
N THR A 401 -36.20 6.07 0.35
CA THR A 401 -36.33 4.68 -0.09
C THR A 401 -34.95 4.02 -0.25
N VAL A 402 -34.91 2.68 -0.31
CA VAL A 402 -33.68 1.94 -0.61
C VAL A 402 -33.10 2.37 -1.96
N ASP A 403 -33.94 2.50 -2.98
CA ASP A 403 -33.53 2.95 -4.33
C ASP A 403 -32.94 4.36 -4.32
N ALA A 404 -33.53 5.28 -3.54
CA ALA A 404 -33.00 6.63 -3.40
C ALA A 404 -31.62 6.64 -2.71
N ILE A 405 -31.42 5.79 -1.71
CA ILE A 405 -30.12 5.60 -1.06
C ILE A 405 -29.13 4.99 -2.06
N GLU A 406 -29.48 3.92 -2.78
CA GLU A 406 -28.60 3.30 -3.80
C GLU A 406 -28.18 4.33 -4.87
N ALA A 407 -29.10 5.20 -5.29
CA ALA A 407 -28.82 6.24 -6.28
C ALA A 407 -27.72 7.20 -5.82
N VAL A 408 -27.68 7.58 -4.54
CA VAL A 408 -26.62 8.43 -3.97
C VAL A 408 -25.25 7.77 -4.11
N PHE A 409 -25.16 6.47 -3.80
CA PHE A 409 -23.90 5.71 -3.81
C PHE A 409 -23.52 5.11 -5.17
N THR A 410 -24.37 5.26 -6.19
CA THR A 410 -24.09 4.77 -7.55
C THR A 410 -22.83 5.45 -8.10
N PRO A 411 -21.77 4.70 -8.47
CA PRO A 411 -20.56 5.30 -9.02
C PRO A 411 -20.80 5.86 -10.43
N VAL A 412 -19.97 6.82 -10.85
CA VAL A 412 -19.92 7.33 -12.23
C VAL A 412 -18.50 7.15 -12.76
N ASP A 413 -18.36 6.78 -14.03
CA ASP A 413 -17.06 6.64 -14.70
C ASP A 413 -16.49 7.97 -15.22
N GLU A 414 -16.96 9.08 -14.63
CA GLU A 414 -16.63 10.47 -14.98
C GLU A 414 -16.92 10.86 -16.45
N THR A 415 -17.57 10.00 -17.23
CA THR A 415 -18.07 10.38 -18.54
C THR A 415 -19.30 11.28 -18.41
N ARG A 416 -19.47 12.19 -19.37
CA ARG A 416 -20.66 13.05 -19.42
C ARG A 416 -21.96 12.23 -19.38
N ASP A 417 -21.98 11.10 -20.07
CA ASP A 417 -23.19 10.28 -20.17
C ASP A 417 -23.52 9.60 -18.83
N SER A 418 -22.53 9.06 -18.10
CA SER A 418 -22.78 8.45 -16.78
C SER A 418 -23.19 9.49 -15.73
N ILE A 419 -22.59 10.69 -15.78
CA ILE A 419 -22.97 11.82 -14.91
C ILE A 419 -24.42 12.23 -15.18
N LEU A 420 -24.80 12.43 -16.45
CA LEU A 420 -26.17 12.81 -16.82
C LEU A 420 -27.17 11.71 -16.47
N GLN A 421 -26.79 10.44 -16.62
CA GLN A 421 -27.63 9.31 -16.21
C GLN A 421 -27.86 9.31 -14.70
N LYS A 422 -26.81 9.45 -13.89
CA LYS A 422 -26.92 9.55 -12.43
C LYS A 422 -27.76 10.75 -12.01
N GLN A 423 -27.56 11.92 -12.63
CA GLN A 423 -28.36 13.12 -12.38
C GLN A 423 -29.85 12.86 -12.62
N LYS A 424 -30.21 12.21 -13.73
CA LYS A 424 -31.60 11.87 -14.04
C LYS A 424 -32.22 10.94 -12.98
N ILE A 425 -31.47 9.95 -12.52
CA ILE A 425 -31.92 9.02 -11.46
C ILE A 425 -32.17 9.81 -10.16
N LEU A 426 -31.20 10.64 -9.75
CA LEU A 426 -31.30 11.42 -8.51
C LEU A 426 -32.46 12.41 -8.54
N LEU A 427 -32.75 13.04 -9.68
CA LEU A 427 -33.92 13.91 -9.86
C LEU A 427 -35.24 13.13 -9.70
N SER A 428 -35.32 11.91 -10.27
CA SER A 428 -36.48 11.03 -10.08
C SER A 428 -36.66 10.67 -8.60
N CYS A 429 -35.58 10.28 -7.92
CA CYS A 429 -35.62 9.97 -6.49
C CYS A 429 -36.02 11.18 -5.65
N LEU A 430 -35.68 12.41 -6.07
CA LEU A 430 -36.05 13.63 -5.36
C LEU A 430 -37.55 13.95 -5.47
N GLU A 431 -38.19 13.59 -6.60
CA GLU A 431 -39.64 13.69 -6.76
C GLU A 431 -40.37 12.71 -5.84
N GLU A 432 -39.84 11.50 -5.68
CA GLU A 432 -40.40 10.45 -4.81
C GLU A 432 -40.14 10.71 -3.32
N CYS A 433 -38.93 11.19 -2.99
CA CYS A 433 -38.43 11.39 -1.64
C CYS A 433 -38.03 12.86 -1.40
N PRO A 434 -38.98 13.83 -1.46
CA PRO A 434 -38.66 15.26 -1.41
C PRO A 434 -38.06 15.72 -0.09
N LYS A 435 -38.13 14.90 0.97
CA LYS A 435 -37.57 15.17 2.30
C LYS A 435 -36.19 14.54 2.52
N PHE A 436 -35.70 13.70 1.62
CA PHE A 436 -34.39 13.07 1.77
C PHE A 436 -33.28 14.12 1.58
N LYS A 437 -32.56 14.44 2.68
CA LYS A 437 -31.66 15.60 2.73
C LYS A 437 -30.46 15.46 1.80
N ASP A 438 -29.92 14.26 1.64
CA ASP A 438 -28.76 14.00 0.78
C ASP A 438 -29.04 14.23 -0.71
N LEU A 439 -30.31 14.24 -1.15
CA LEU A 439 -30.66 14.61 -2.53
C LEU A 439 -30.66 16.12 -2.77
N HIS A 440 -30.73 16.96 -1.73
CA HIS A 440 -30.78 18.42 -1.89
C HIS A 440 -29.40 19.06 -2.07
N SER A 441 -28.33 18.39 -1.60
CA SER A 441 -26.94 18.81 -1.84
C SER A 441 -26.56 18.81 -3.34
N LEU A 442 -27.36 18.14 -4.18
CA LEU A 442 -27.17 18.02 -5.63
C LEU A 442 -27.77 19.17 -6.44
N ARG A 443 -28.61 20.03 -5.84
CA ARG A 443 -29.20 21.21 -6.51
C ARG A 443 -28.18 22.31 -6.85
N VAL A 444 -26.91 22.14 -6.48
CA VAL A 444 -25.84 23.09 -6.77
C VAL A 444 -25.33 22.97 -8.23
N PHE A 445 -25.82 21.97 -8.99
CA PHE A 445 -25.44 21.72 -10.38
C PHE A 445 -26.51 22.09 -11.42
N GLU A 446 -27.58 22.79 -11.01
CA GLU A 446 -28.48 23.56 -11.90
C GLU A 446 -28.00 25.01 -11.99
#